data_AF-A0A351C1V9-F1
#
_entry.id   AF-A0A351C1V9-F1
#
_cell.length_a   1.000
_cell.length_b   1.000
_cell.length_c   1.000
_cell.angle_alpha   90.00
_cell.angle_beta   90.00
_cell.angle_gamma   90.00
#
_symmetry.space_group_name_H-M   'P 1'
#
loop_
_entity.id
_entity.type
_entity.pdbx_description
1 polymer ?
#
loop_
_entity_poly.entity_id
_entity_poly.type
_entity_poly.pdbx_seq_one_letter_code
_entity_poly.pdbx_strand_id
1 'polypeptide(L)'
;MTSDLKTAKTFFLVSAIINILGFLGWGTSTIIGGVFTCGVGCLMGFLPVINLVSSIMDFIAYGKLNSLNQKGTYGTVQTAAIFQIVTILTGNVVSFIFGIIILTNLSKEENRNFLKEKEIF
;
A
#
# COMPACT_ATOMS: atom_id res chain seq x y z
N MET A 1 -9.71 2.89 -19.17
CA MET A 1 -9.37 3.03 -17.74
C MET A 1 -10.11 4.24 -17.22
N THR A 2 -11.01 4.05 -16.27
CA THR A 2 -11.80 5.11 -15.63
C THR A 2 -10.89 6.10 -14.90
N SER A 3 -11.36 7.33 -14.64
CA SER A 3 -10.56 8.32 -13.90
C SER A 3 -10.22 7.81 -12.50
N ASP A 4 -11.15 7.08 -11.86
CA ASP A 4 -10.97 6.46 -10.54
C ASP A 4 -9.80 5.48 -10.48
N LEU A 5 -9.63 4.64 -11.51
CA LEU A 5 -8.52 3.70 -11.60
C LEU A 5 -7.18 4.42 -11.81
N LYS A 6 -7.17 5.53 -12.58
CA LYS A 6 -5.96 6.36 -12.74
C LYS A 6 -5.58 7.03 -11.41
N THR A 7 -6.56 7.52 -10.66
CA THR A 7 -6.35 8.08 -9.32
C THR A 7 -5.81 7.01 -8.36
N ALA A 8 -6.38 5.80 -8.37
CA ALA A 8 -5.89 4.68 -7.56
C ALA A 8 -4.44 4.34 -7.89
N LYS A 9 -4.06 4.31 -9.17
CA LYS A 9 -2.67 4.10 -9.60
C LYS A 9 -1.72 5.15 -9.00
N THR A 10 -2.08 6.42 -9.04
CA THR A 10 -1.27 7.49 -8.41
C THR A 10 -1.17 7.30 -6.91
N PHE A 11 -2.27 6.93 -6.24
CA PHE A 11 -2.28 6.68 -4.80
C PHE A 11 -1.41 5.50 -4.39
N PHE A 12 -1.38 4.41 -5.15
CA PHE A 12 -0.42 3.32 -4.91
C PHE A 12 1.03 3.80 -4.98
N LEU A 13 1.39 4.58 -6.00
CA LEU A 13 2.76 5.05 -6.15
C LEU A 13 3.17 6.01 -5.03
N VAL A 14 2.29 6.93 -4.65
CA VAL A 14 2.54 7.88 -3.55
C VAL A 14 2.60 7.13 -2.21
N SER A 15 1.70 6.18 -1.96
CA SER A 15 1.71 5.36 -0.74
C SER A 15 2.98 4.51 -0.65
N ALA A 16 3.44 3.93 -1.76
CA ALA A 16 4.68 3.15 -1.81
C ALA A 16 5.90 3.97 -1.35
N ILE A 17 6.00 5.22 -1.81
CA ILE A 17 7.07 6.16 -1.44
C ILE A 17 6.96 6.52 0.05
N ILE A 18 5.76 6.88 0.52
CA ILE A 18 5.55 7.23 1.92
C ILE A 18 5.87 6.04 2.84
N ASN A 19 5.50 4.82 2.44
CA ASN A 19 5.80 3.60 3.19
C ASN A 19 7.30 3.31 3.25
N ILE A 20 8.06 3.55 2.17
CA ILE A 20 9.53 3.45 2.20
C ILE A 20 10.14 4.51 3.14
N LEU A 21 9.69 5.76 3.04
CA LEU A 21 10.16 6.82 3.93
C LEU A 21 9.80 6.52 5.40
N GLY A 22 8.62 5.98 5.64
CA GLY A 22 8.18 5.51 6.95
C GLY A 22 9.04 4.36 7.47
N PHE A 23 9.41 3.39 6.61
CA PHE A 23 10.34 2.32 6.96
C PHE A 23 11.72 2.86 7.34
N LEU A 24 12.28 3.77 6.55
CA LEU A 24 13.59 4.38 6.84
C LEU A 24 13.56 5.23 8.11
N GLY A 25 12.49 6.02 8.30
CA GLY A 25 12.30 6.84 9.49
C GLY A 25 12.14 6.02 10.78
N TRP A 26 11.27 5.01 10.77
CA TRP A 26 11.09 4.12 11.92
C TRP A 26 12.26 3.16 12.13
N GLY A 27 12.89 2.68 11.06
CA GLY A 27 14.06 1.80 11.12
C GLY A 27 15.27 2.52 11.74
N THR A 28 15.50 3.78 11.36
CA THR A 28 16.57 4.59 11.98
C THR A 28 16.24 4.97 13.42
N SER A 29 15.00 5.34 13.74
CA SER A 29 14.61 5.70 15.11
C SER A 29 14.64 4.52 16.07
N THR A 30 14.33 3.31 15.61
CA THR A 30 14.43 2.08 16.43
C THR A 30 15.88 1.69 16.70
N ILE A 31 16.80 1.88 15.76
CA ILE A 31 18.24 1.68 15.99
C ILE A 31 18.78 2.70 16.99
N ILE A 32 18.50 4.00 16.78
CA ILE A 32 18.94 5.08 17.68
C ILE A 32 18.34 4.86 19.08
N GLY A 33 17.02 4.65 19.15
CA GLY A 33 16.32 4.35 20.40
C GLY A 33 16.85 3.09 21.07
N GLY A 34 17.22 2.06 20.32
CA GLY A 34 17.86 0.85 20.82
C GLY A 34 19.19 1.12 21.54
N VAL A 35 20.03 2.00 20.98
CA VAL A 35 21.29 2.42 21.62
C VAL A 35 21.02 3.20 22.92
N PHE A 36 20.04 4.12 22.92
CA PHE A 36 19.71 4.94 24.09
C PHE A 36 18.94 4.20 25.18
N THR A 37 18.22 3.12 24.86
CA THR A 37 17.37 2.35 25.79
C THR A 37 17.96 1.00 26.16
N CYS A 38 19.28 0.81 26.01
CA CYS A 38 19.97 -0.45 26.31
C CYS A 38 19.35 -1.68 25.62
N GLY A 39 18.94 -1.54 24.36
CA GLY A 39 18.41 -2.63 23.52
C GLY A 39 16.90 -2.80 23.53
N VAL A 40 16.16 -2.14 24.42
CA VAL A 40 14.68 -2.26 24.47
C VAL A 40 14.03 -1.67 23.20
N GLY A 41 14.57 -0.58 22.67
CA GLY A 41 14.11 0.04 21.43
C GLY A 41 14.26 -0.85 20.19
N CYS A 42 15.19 -1.82 20.20
CA CYS A 42 15.34 -2.79 19.12
C CYS A 42 14.18 -3.79 19.03
N LEU A 43 13.42 -4.01 20.13
CA LEU A 43 12.24 -4.88 20.13
C LEU A 43 11.11 -4.34 19.24
N MET A 44 11.07 -3.03 19.00
CA MET A 44 10.10 -2.42 18.08
C MET A 44 10.61 -2.36 16.63
N GLY A 45 11.81 -2.88 16.34
CA GLY A 45 12.39 -2.91 14.99
C GLY A 45 11.63 -3.78 13.98
N PHE A 46 10.70 -4.64 14.41
CA PHE A 46 9.87 -5.43 13.49
C PHE A 46 8.67 -4.64 12.93
N LEU A 47 8.16 -3.64 13.64
CA LEU A 47 7.03 -2.80 13.21
C LEU A 47 7.23 -2.15 11.83
N PRO A 48 8.39 -1.55 11.49
CA PRO A 48 8.58 -0.95 10.18
C PRO A 48 8.51 -1.97 9.02
N VAL A 49 8.70 -3.28 9.26
CA VAL A 49 8.59 -4.32 8.22
C VAL A 49 7.21 -4.30 7.55
N ILE A 50 6.16 -3.95 8.28
CA ILE A 50 4.80 -3.81 7.73
C ILE A 50 4.77 -2.75 6.61
N ASN A 51 5.48 -1.64 6.77
CA ASN A 51 5.56 -0.58 5.77
C ASN A 51 6.34 -1.06 4.53
N LEU A 52 7.39 -1.86 4.71
CA LEU A 52 8.13 -2.43 3.60
C LEU A 52 7.27 -3.38 2.77
N VAL A 53 6.55 -4.31 3.42
CA VAL A 53 5.65 -5.25 2.75
C VAL A 53 4.52 -4.50 2.03
N SER A 54 3.95 -3.48 2.67
CA SER A 54 2.93 -2.62 2.07
C SER A 54 3.45 -1.91 0.81
N SER A 55 4.65 -1.34 0.86
CA SER A 55 5.27 -0.69 -0.30
C SER A 55 5.50 -1.65 -1.48
N ILE A 56 5.94 -2.87 -1.21
CA ILE A 56 6.11 -3.90 -2.25
C ILE A 56 4.77 -4.21 -2.91
N MET A 57 3.71 -4.40 -2.12
CA MET A 57 2.36 -4.64 -2.63
C MET A 57 1.82 -3.46 -3.44
N ASP A 58 2.12 -2.23 -3.03
CA ASP A 58 1.77 -1.01 -3.76
C ASP A 58 2.44 -0.95 -5.13
N PHE A 59 3.73 -1.29 -5.23
CA PHE A 59 4.44 -1.34 -6.52
C PHE A 59 3.89 -2.44 -7.44
N ILE A 60 3.54 -3.61 -6.89
CA ILE A 60 2.92 -4.69 -7.67
C ILE A 60 1.54 -4.24 -8.18
N ALA A 61 0.71 -3.63 -7.33
CA ALA A 61 -0.60 -3.12 -7.71
C ALA A 61 -0.49 -2.01 -8.77
N TYR A 62 0.48 -1.09 -8.63
CA TYR A 62 0.80 -0.08 -9.63
C TYR A 62 1.17 -0.72 -10.98
N GLY A 63 2.06 -1.71 -10.98
CA GLY A 63 2.50 -2.41 -12.18
C GLY A 63 1.36 -3.14 -12.90
N LYS A 64 0.47 -3.80 -12.13
CA LYS A 64 -0.72 -4.47 -12.69
C LYS A 64 -1.74 -3.48 -13.24
N LEU A 65 -2.00 -2.37 -12.55
CA LEU A 65 -2.86 -1.30 -13.04
C LEU A 65 -2.28 -0.56 -14.26
N ASN A 66 -0.95 -0.51 -14.40
CA ASN A 66 -0.30 0.09 -15.55
C ASN A 66 -0.33 -0.80 -16.80
N SER A 67 -0.17 -2.11 -16.60
CA SER A 67 -0.12 -3.07 -17.71
C SER A 67 -1.50 -3.55 -18.15
N LEU A 68 -2.52 -3.55 -17.28
CA LEU A 68 -3.91 -3.99 -17.57
C LEU A 68 -4.00 -5.33 -18.34
N ASN A 69 -3.03 -6.23 -18.17
CA ASN A 69 -2.86 -7.40 -19.06
C ASN A 69 -2.75 -8.74 -18.31
N GLN A 70 -3.06 -8.79 -17.01
CA GLN A 70 -2.89 -10.02 -16.20
C GLN A 70 -4.09 -10.30 -15.29
N LYS A 71 -4.72 -11.46 -15.47
CA LYS A 71 -5.80 -12.01 -14.62
C LYS A 71 -5.48 -11.87 -13.12
N GLY A 72 -6.48 -11.56 -12.29
CA GLY A 72 -6.31 -11.35 -10.85
C GLY A 72 -5.72 -9.98 -10.49
N THR A 73 -5.84 -8.98 -11.37
CA THR A 73 -5.47 -7.59 -11.06
C THR A 73 -6.38 -7.04 -9.96
N TYR A 74 -7.68 -7.35 -9.98
CA TYR A 74 -8.62 -6.93 -8.94
C TYR A 74 -8.19 -7.40 -7.55
N GLY A 75 -7.91 -8.70 -7.39
CA GLY A 75 -7.48 -9.26 -6.11
C GLY A 75 -6.18 -8.65 -5.61
N THR A 76 -5.20 -8.44 -6.50
CA THR A 76 -3.91 -7.83 -6.11
C THR A 76 -4.07 -6.39 -5.64
N VAL A 77 -4.88 -5.60 -6.35
CA VAL A 77 -5.15 -4.21 -6.01
C VAL A 77 -5.95 -4.12 -4.71
N GLN A 78 -6.91 -5.02 -4.50
CA GLN A 78 -7.66 -5.12 -3.24
C GLN A 78 -6.75 -5.48 -2.07
N THR A 79 -5.88 -6.49 -2.22
CA THR A 79 -4.92 -6.88 -1.18
C THR A 79 -3.95 -5.75 -0.86
N ALA A 80 -3.43 -5.05 -1.86
CA ALA A 80 -2.56 -3.89 -1.64
C ALA A 80 -3.27 -2.77 -0.87
N ALA A 81 -4.53 -2.46 -1.22
CA ALA A 81 -5.31 -1.46 -0.49
C ALA A 81 -5.60 -1.86 0.96
N ILE A 82 -5.77 -3.16 1.26
CA ILE A 82 -5.87 -3.66 2.63
C ILE A 82 -4.54 -3.48 3.38
N PHE A 83 -3.40 -3.79 2.76
CA PHE A 83 -2.09 -3.55 3.38
C PHE A 83 -1.86 -2.07 3.69
N GLN A 84 -2.27 -1.16 2.79
CA GLN A 84 -2.25 0.29 3.06
C GLN A 84 -3.06 0.66 4.30
N ILE A 85 -4.23 0.06 4.52
CA ILE A 85 -5.02 0.26 5.74
C ILE A 85 -4.28 -0.25 6.98
N VAL A 86 -3.61 -1.41 6.89
CA VAL A 86 -2.85 -2.02 8.00
C VAL A 86 -1.62 -1.17 8.39
N THR A 87 -1.09 -0.33 7.50
CA THR A 87 0.00 0.61 7.85
C THR A 87 -0.37 1.66 8.88
N ILE A 88 -1.65 1.77 9.29
CA ILE A 88 -2.03 2.57 10.46
C ILE A 88 -1.35 2.10 11.75
N LEU A 89 -0.99 0.81 11.85
CA LEU A 89 -0.27 0.25 13.01
C LEU A 89 1.13 0.85 13.18
N THR A 90 1.69 1.44 12.13
CA THR A 90 2.97 2.16 12.17
C THR A 90 2.78 3.68 12.18
N GLY A 91 1.54 4.15 12.32
CA GLY A 91 1.16 5.57 12.33
C GLY A 91 1.01 6.21 10.94
N ASN A 92 0.98 5.43 9.85
CA ASN A 92 0.87 5.97 8.48
C ASN A 92 -0.59 6.28 8.09
N VAL A 93 -1.11 7.40 8.60
CA VAL A 93 -2.50 7.85 8.37
C VAL A 93 -2.77 8.14 6.88
N VAL A 94 -1.78 8.63 6.14
CA VAL A 94 -1.94 8.97 4.72
C VAL A 94 -2.20 7.73 3.88
N SER A 95 -1.41 6.68 4.09
CA SER A 95 -1.60 5.41 3.38
C SER A 95 -2.92 4.74 3.76
N PHE A 96 -3.34 4.84 5.03
CA PHE A 96 -4.66 4.39 5.46
C PHE A 96 -5.81 5.06 4.67
N ILE A 97 -5.78 6.39 4.52
CA ILE A 97 -6.80 7.13 3.76
C ILE A 97 -6.82 6.69 2.30
N PHE A 98 -5.64 6.51 1.69
CA PHE A 98 -5.54 6.04 0.31
C PHE A 98 -6.11 4.63 0.14
N GLY A 99 -5.85 3.71 1.06
CA GLY A 99 -6.40 2.36 1.01
C GLY A 99 -7.93 2.34 1.05
N ILE A 100 -8.54 3.18 1.89
CA ILE A 100 -10.01 3.33 1.94
C ILE A 100 -10.57 3.86 0.62
N ILE A 101 -9.97 4.92 0.07
CA ILE A 101 -10.45 5.51 -1.19
C ILE A 101 -10.32 4.50 -2.34
N ILE A 102 -9.22 3.76 -2.39
CA ILE A 102 -8.99 2.74 -3.41
C ILE A 102 -10.01 1.60 -3.31
N LEU A 103 -10.28 1.07 -2.10
CA LEU A 103 -11.31 0.05 -1.89
C LEU A 103 -12.71 0.56 -2.28
N THR A 104 -13.03 1.81 -1.92
CA THR A 104 -14.30 2.44 -2.28
C THR A 104 -14.44 2.54 -3.81
N ASN A 105 -13.37 2.95 -4.50
CA ASN A 105 -13.34 3.02 -5.95
C ASN A 105 -13.45 1.64 -6.61
N LEU A 106 -12.78 0.61 -6.09
CA LEU A 106 -12.89 -0.79 -6.56
C LEU A 106 -14.27 -1.40 -6.31
N SER A 107 -15.03 -0.89 -5.34
CA SER A 107 -16.38 -1.36 -5.06
C SER A 107 -17.43 -0.79 -6.02
N LYS A 108 -17.12 0.28 -6.77
CA LYS A 108 -18.04 0.84 -7.76
C LYS A 108 -18.31 -0.16 -8.89
N GLU A 109 -19.57 -0.34 -9.26
CA GLU A 109 -20.00 -1.24 -10.34
C GLU A 109 -19.32 -0.93 -11.66
N GLU A 110 -19.12 0.35 -11.99
CA GLU A 110 -18.47 0.81 -13.21
C GLU A 110 -17.04 0.26 -13.35
N ASN A 111 -16.28 0.26 -12.25
CA ASN A 111 -14.91 -0.25 -12.21
C ASN A 111 -14.88 -1.78 -12.21
N ARG A 112 -15.84 -2.44 -11.55
CA ARG A 112 -15.97 -3.90 -11.60
C ARG A 112 -16.32 -4.39 -13.00
N ASN A 113 -17.25 -3.72 -13.67
CA ASN A 113 -17.66 -4.04 -15.04
C ASN A 113 -16.51 -3.80 -16.02
N PHE A 114 -15.80 -2.67 -15.91
CA PHE A 114 -14.60 -2.41 -16.72
C PHE A 114 -13.52 -3.50 -16.55
N LEU A 115 -13.28 -3.99 -15.32
CA LEU A 115 -12.29 -5.04 -15.06
C LEU A 115 -12.75 -6.43 -15.55
N LYS A 116 -14.06 -6.72 -15.50
CA LYS A 116 -14.65 -7.94 -16.06
C LYS A 116 -14.62 -7.94 -17.59
N GLU A 117 -14.98 -6.83 -18.23
CA GLU A 117 -14.93 -6.66 -19.70
C GLU A 117 -13.52 -6.85 -20.26
N LYS A 118 -12.51 -6.56 -19.45
CA LYS A 118 -11.10 -6.72 -19.80
C LYS A 118 -10.53 -8.09 -19.41
N GLU A 119 -11.34 -9.00 -18.88
CA GLU A 119 -10.95 -10.33 -18.37
C GLU A 119 -9.83 -10.30 -17.30
N ILE A 120 -9.73 -9.20 -16.55
CA ILE A 120 -8.64 -8.97 -15.57
C ILE A 120 -9.10 -9.09 -14.11
N PHE A 121 -10.38 -9.42 -13.91
CA PHE A 121 -11.02 -9.61 -12.59
C PHE A 121 -10.33 -10.71 -11.78
#